data_AF-A0A351RS73-F1
#
_entry.id   AF-A0A351RS73-F1
#
_cell.length_a   1.000
_cell.length_b   1.000
_cell.length_c   1.000
_cell.angle_alpha   90.00
_cell.angle_beta   90.00
_cell.angle_gamma   90.00
#
_symmetry.space_group_name_H-M   'P 1'
#
loop_
_entity.id
_entity.type
_entity.pdbx_description
1 polymer ?
#
loop_
_entity_poly.entity_id
_entity_poly.type
_entity_poly.pdbx_seq_one_letter_code
_entity_poly.pdbx_strand_id
1 'polypeptide(L)'
;MIEEGFNETNTIEALTGNSKIIENYPDDYRCLILGNFHFAEAATSPLHIVCDYSMPDLIDIVTAYIPQKPWWITPTKRGKSL
;
A
#
# COMPACT_ATOMS: atom_id res chain seq x y z
N MET A 1 15.63 9.22 -4.29
CA MET A 1 14.77 8.10 -4.70
C MET A 1 13.51 8.68 -5.32
N ILE A 2 13.43 8.70 -6.65
CA ILE A 2 12.23 9.00 -7.44
C ILE A 2 11.93 7.73 -8.25
N GLU A 3 11.87 6.57 -7.60
CA GLU A 3 11.84 5.29 -8.32
C GLU A 3 10.44 4.69 -8.53
N GLU A 4 9.38 5.18 -7.89
CA GLU A 4 8.03 4.59 -8.05
C GLU A 4 6.87 5.58 -8.32
N GLY A 5 7.16 6.85 -8.62
CA GLY A 5 6.11 7.84 -8.98
C GLY A 5 5.29 8.39 -7.80
N PHE A 6 5.70 8.10 -6.56
CA PHE A 6 5.16 8.66 -5.33
C PHE A 6 6.31 8.98 -4.34
N ASN A 7 6.01 9.71 -3.27
CA ASN A 7 6.95 10.03 -2.20
C ASN A 7 6.37 9.69 -0.81
N GLU A 8 7.13 9.99 0.25
CA GLU A 8 6.70 9.73 1.64
C GLU A 8 5.36 10.40 1.99
N THR A 9 5.15 11.66 1.58
CA THR A 9 3.88 12.36 1.81
C THR A 9 2.72 11.64 1.14
N ASN A 10 2.90 11.10 -0.07
CA ASN A 10 1.88 10.29 -0.73
C ASN A 10 1.60 8.97 0.01
N THR A 11 2.62 8.34 0.59
CA THR A 11 2.43 7.13 1.40
C THR A 11 1.59 7.43 2.65
N ILE A 12 1.88 8.54 3.34
CA ILE A 12 1.11 8.96 4.52
C ILE A 12 -0.32 9.34 4.14
N GLU A 13 -0.51 10.06 3.03
CA GLU A 13 -1.83 10.38 2.50
C GLU A 13 -2.65 9.11 2.23
N ALA A 14 -2.04 8.13 1.54
CA ALA A 14 -2.71 6.88 1.23
C ALA A 14 -3.08 6.06 2.48
N LEU A 15 -2.24 6.06 3.52
CA LEU A 15 -2.54 5.38 4.79
C LEU A 15 -3.67 6.06 5.57
N THR A 16 -3.61 7.39 5.68
CA THR A 16 -4.48 8.19 6.57
C THR A 16 -5.79 8.60 5.92
N GLY A 17 -5.89 8.52 4.59
CA GLY A 17 -7.12 8.73 3.82
C GLY A 17 -8.10 7.56 3.91
N ASN A 18 -8.93 7.39 2.87
CA ASN A 18 -9.82 6.24 2.75
C ASN A 18 -9.02 4.99 2.37
N SER A 19 -8.49 4.31 3.38
CA SER A 19 -7.66 3.12 3.25
C SER A 19 -8.38 1.85 3.74
N LYS A 20 -7.92 0.70 3.25
CA LYS A 20 -8.49 -0.60 3.61
C LYS A 20 -7.41 -1.66 3.72
N ILE A 21 -7.42 -2.42 4.81
CA ILE A 21 -6.65 -3.67 4.90
C ILE A 21 -7.26 -4.67 3.91
N ILE A 22 -6.49 -5.06 2.90
CA ILE A 22 -6.91 -6.01 1.86
C ILE A 22 -6.36 -7.41 2.10
N GLU A 23 -5.28 -7.54 2.88
CA GLU A 23 -4.72 -8.83 3.29
C GLU A 23 -4.12 -8.72 4.69
N ASN A 24 -4.21 -9.81 5.45
CA ASN A 24 -3.71 -9.90 6.82
C ASN A 24 -2.76 -11.10 6.95
N TYR A 25 -1.59 -10.88 7.55
CA TYR A 25 -0.52 -11.85 7.78
C TYR A 25 -0.17 -11.86 9.27
N PRO A 26 -1.04 -12.43 10.12
CA PRO A 26 -0.91 -12.32 11.57
C PRO A 26 0.36 -12.97 12.13
N ASP A 27 0.82 -14.06 11.51
CA ASP A 27 2.03 -14.78 11.94
C ASP A 27 3.31 -13.94 11.76
N ASP A 28 3.30 -13.02 10.80
CA ASP A 28 4.40 -12.08 10.52
C ASP A 28 4.16 -10.70 11.15
N TYR A 29 3.06 -10.51 11.89
CA TYR A 29 2.62 -9.20 12.38
C TYR A 29 2.50 -8.15 11.26
N ARG A 30 2.02 -8.57 10.08
CA ARG A 30 1.94 -7.71 8.89
C ARG A 30 0.56 -7.65 8.28
N CYS A 31 0.27 -6.53 7.63
CA CYS A 31 -0.92 -6.41 6.79
C CYS A 31 -0.59 -5.65 5.50
N LEU A 32 -1.38 -5.92 4.46
CA LEU A 32 -1.36 -5.13 3.23
C LEU A 32 -2.54 -4.17 3.23
N ILE A 33 -2.23 -2.88 3.19
CA ILE A 33 -3.20 -1.80 3.11
C ILE A 33 -3.24 -1.28 1.68
N LEU A 34 -4.46 -1.09 1.16
CA LEU A 34 -4.73 -0.32 -0.05
C LEU A 34 -5.21 1.07 0.35
N GLY A 35 -4.50 2.09 -0.12
CA GLY A 35 -4.89 3.49 -0.05
C GLY A 35 -4.89 4.14 -1.43
N ASN A 36 -5.17 5.45 -1.47
CA ASN A 36 -5.02 6.26 -2.67
C ASN A 36 -4.30 7.56 -2.34
N PHE A 37 -3.41 7.99 -3.22
CA PHE A 37 -2.72 9.28 -3.12
C PHE A 37 -2.99 10.12 -4.36
N HIS A 38 -2.88 11.44 -4.22
CA HIS A 38 -2.99 12.35 -5.36
C HIS A 38 -1.61 12.50 -6.05
N PHE A 39 -1.55 12.17 -7.34
CA PHE A 39 -0.39 12.46 -8.18
C PHE A 39 -0.61 13.71 -9.04
N ALA A 40 -1.85 14.20 -9.10
CA ALA A 40 -2.23 15.52 -9.61
C ALA A 40 -3.48 16.00 -8.86
N GLU A 41 -3.82 17.28 -8.96
CA GLU A 41 -4.90 17.93 -8.19
C GLU A 41 -6.25 17.21 -8.28
N ALA A 42 -6.58 16.63 -9.44
CA ALA A 42 -7.85 15.93 -9.69
C ALA A 42 -7.67 14.43 -9.98
N ALA A 43 -6.49 13.84 -9.73
CA ALA A 43 -6.20 12.47 -10.09
C ALA A 43 -5.51 11.70 -8.96
N THR A 44 -6.05 10.53 -8.65
CA THR A 44 -5.52 9.62 -7.63
C THR A 44 -5.00 8.32 -8.22
N SER A 45 -4.01 7.75 -7.56
CA SER A 45 -3.47 6.42 -7.87
C SER A 45 -3.58 5.52 -6.65
N PRO A 46 -3.87 4.21 -6.84
CA PRO A 46 -3.82 3.25 -5.75
C PRO A 46 -2.38 3.08 -5.27
N LEU A 47 -2.23 2.85 -3.96
CA LEU A 47 -0.96 2.51 -3.35
C LEU A 47 -1.15 1.34 -2.39
N HIS A 48 -0.34 0.30 -2.58
CA HIS A 48 -0.21 -0.82 -1.67
C HIS A 48 0.88 -0.53 -0.66
N ILE A 49 0.59 -0.78 0.60
CA ILE A 49 1.49 -0.45 1.71
C ILE A 49 1.52 -1.64 2.64
N VAL A 50 2.70 -2.24 2.80
CA VAL A 50 2.92 -3.31 3.76
C VAL A 50 3.31 -2.67 5.07
N CYS A 51 2.48 -2.87 6.09
CA CYS A 51 2.73 -2.40 7.43
C CYS A 51 3.09 -3.56 8.33
N ASP A 52 4.12 -3.37 9.16
CA ASP A 52 4.48 -4.23 10.27
C ASP A 52 4.01 -3.58 11.57
N TYR A 53 3.32 -4.35 12.40
CA TYR A 53 2.74 -3.92 13.66
C TYR A 53 3.23 -4.77 14.84
N SER A 54 4.43 -5.38 14.73
CA SER A 54 4.99 -6.19 15.81
C SER A 54 5.30 -5.39 17.08
N MET A 55 5.46 -4.07 16.95
CA MET A 55 5.74 -3.14 18.05
C MET A 55 4.44 -2.45 18.50
N PRO A 56 4.07 -2.46 19.80
CA PRO A 56 2.77 -1.97 20.27
C PRO A 56 2.43 -0.50 19.93
N ASP A 57 3.45 0.37 19.84
CA ASP A 57 3.28 1.82 19.66
C ASP A 57 3.90 2.33 18.35
N LEU A 58 4.28 1.42 17.44
CA LEU A 58 4.94 1.76 16.20
C LEU A 58 4.40 0.90 15.05
N ILE A 59 4.08 1.56 13.94
CA ILE A 59 3.80 0.88 12.67
C ILE A 59 4.96 1.18 11.75
N ASP A 60 5.67 0.14 11.33
CA ASP A 60 6.74 0.26 10.36
C ASP A 60 6.18 0.04 8.94
N ILE A 61 6.47 0.98 8.05
CA ILE A 61 6.16 0.83 6.61
C ILE A 61 7.31 0.01 6.00
N VAL A 62 7.08 -1.28 5.79
CA VAL A 62 8.08 -2.20 5.24
C VAL A 62 8.36 -1.87 3.78
N THR A 63 7.31 -1.62 3.01
CA THR A 63 7.38 -1.22 1.61
C THR A 63 6.06 -0.60 1.18
N ALA A 64 6.11 0.27 0.17
CA ALA A 64 4.95 0.75 -0.55
C ALA A 64 5.20 0.58 -2.05
N TYR A 65 4.15 0.29 -2.82
CA TYR A 65 4.24 0.15 -4.27
C TYR A 65 2.90 0.38 -4.95
N ILE A 66 2.91 0.80 -6.21
CA ILE A 66 1.70 0.87 -7.04
C ILE A 66 1.36 -0.55 -7.52
N PRO A 67 0.16 -1.10 -7.26
CA PRO A 67 -0.18 -2.46 -7.67
C PRO A 67 -0.20 -2.60 -9.20
N GLN A 68 0.51 -3.61 -9.71
CA GLN A 68 0.66 -3.84 -11.15
C GLN A 68 0.45 -5.31 -11.53
N LYS A 69 0.10 -5.54 -12.79
CA LYS A 69 0.07 -6.88 -13.42
C LYS A 69 1.50 -7.45 -13.53
N PRO A 70 1.70 -8.78 -13.50
CA PRO A 70 0.66 -9.82 -13.40
C PRO A 70 0.20 -10.07 -11.95
N TRP A 71 0.91 -9.56 -10.95
CA TRP A 71 0.68 -9.84 -9.53
C TRP A 71 -0.68 -9.34 -9.02
N TRP A 72 -1.19 -8.25 -9.62
CA TRP A 72 -2.48 -7.66 -9.32
C TRP A 72 -3.28 -7.43 -10.61
N ILE A 73 -4.48 -8.01 -10.70
CA ILE A 73 -5.42 -7.79 -11.82
C ILE A 73 -6.14 -6.46 -11.63
N THR A 74 -6.53 -6.17 -10.38
CA THR A 74 -7.02 -4.88 -9.88
C THR A 74 -6.29 -4.56 -8.58
N PRO A 75 -6.38 -3.33 -8.04
CA PRO A 75 -5.79 -3.01 -6.74
C PRO A 75 -6.32 -3.86 -5.57
N THR A 76 -7.39 -4.65 -5.75
CA THR A 76 -7.96 -5.50 -4.69
C THR A 76 -7.94 -6.99 -5.04
N LYS A 77 -7.54 -7.35 -6.26
CA LYS A 77 -7.60 -8.72 -6.76
C LYS A 77 -6.23 -9.16 -7.25
N ARG A 78 -5.62 -10.12 -6.56
CA ARG A 78 -4.39 -10.75 -7.04
C ARG A 78 -4.56 -11.41 -8.40
N GLY A 79 -3.48 -11.39 -9.16
CA GLY A 79 -3.28 -12.34 -10.25
C GLY A 79 -3.04 -13.74 -9.73
N LYS A 80 -3.18 -14.72 -10.61
CA LYS A 80 -2.73 -16.07 -10.30
C LYS A 80 -1.20 -16.04 -10.19
N SER A 81 -0.64 -16.59 -9.11
CA SER A 81 0.76 -17.02 -9.18
C SER A 81 0.87 -17.99 -10.34
N LEU A 82 1.80 -17.71 -11.26
CA LEU A 82 2.24 -18.69 -12.26
C LEU A 82 2.96 -19.84 -11.56
#